data_AF-A0A957PP55-F1
#
_entry.id   AF-A0A957PP55-F1
#
_cell.length_a   1.000
_cell.length_b   1.000
_cell.length_c   1.000
_cell.angle_alpha   90.00
_cell.angle_beta   90.00
_cell.angle_gamma   90.00
#
_symmetry.space_group_name_H-M   'P 1'
#
loop_
_entity.id
_entity.type
_entity.pdbx_description
1 polymer ?
#
loop_
_entity_poly.entity_id
_entity_poly.type
_entity_poly.pdbx_seq_one_letter_code
_entity_poly.pdbx_strand_id
1 'polypeptide(L)'
;MEKHTQRTIISFTTGFLLGACLSVISIVVFYFYQEAKPLSLPVPSQMVLSTPTASKAIVFTPTGTVILIPTPTVDNILMIAESYILEGRVEEAKELILSEIDNWELGNDKARGYKLLGDGETYIGHYQLAAPYYEKMYFYEPTPENLYIVAINYDLAGDLCSAYEKYQKILSMDDIGENIDLELIKARVEDIKCSIKINSP
;
A
#
# COMPACT_ATOMS: atom_id res chain seq x y z
N MET A 1 -56.57 -20.98 21.53
CA MET A 1 -55.76 -19.89 22.11
C MET A 1 -54.33 -20.41 22.34
N GLU A 2 -53.70 -20.98 21.29
CA GLU A 2 -52.59 -21.94 21.45
C GLU A 2 -51.47 -21.76 20.39
N LYS A 3 -51.55 -20.70 19.58
CA LYS A 3 -50.62 -20.47 18.45
C LYS A 3 -49.47 -19.50 18.75
N HIS A 4 -49.45 -18.87 19.92
CA HIS A 4 -48.47 -17.84 20.25
C HIS A 4 -47.22 -18.36 21.00
N THR A 5 -47.28 -19.53 21.62
CA THR A 5 -46.17 -20.05 22.45
C THR A 5 -45.05 -20.71 21.61
N GLN A 6 -45.36 -21.17 20.39
CA GLN A 6 -44.43 -21.97 19.58
C GLN A 6 -43.39 -21.14 18.81
N ARG A 7 -43.66 -19.85 18.53
CA ARG A 7 -42.72 -18.97 17.80
C ARG A 7 -41.56 -18.46 18.65
N THR A 8 -41.73 -18.34 19.97
CA THR A 8 -40.70 -17.78 20.86
C THR A 8 -39.57 -18.78 21.13
N ILE A 9 -39.86 -20.08 21.12
CA ILE A 9 -38.87 -21.12 21.42
C ILE A 9 -37.86 -21.30 20.27
N ILE A 10 -38.30 -21.14 19.01
CA ILE A 10 -37.43 -21.31 17.83
C ILE A 10 -36.41 -20.16 17.70
N SER A 11 -36.75 -18.96 18.16
CA SER A 11 -35.87 -17.79 18.07
C SER A 11 -34.71 -17.81 19.08
N PHE A 12 -34.82 -18.59 20.17
CA PHE A 12 -33.79 -18.65 21.21
C PHE A 12 -32.68 -19.67 20.88
N THR A 13 -33.04 -20.76 20.19
CA THR A 13 -32.09 -21.83 19.85
C THR A 13 -31.14 -21.46 18.71
N THR A 14 -31.58 -20.62 17.75
CA THR A 14 -30.74 -20.17 16.64
C THR A 14 -29.71 -19.11 17.06
N GLY A 15 -30.05 -18.23 18.00
CA GLY A 15 -29.12 -17.23 18.54
C GLY A 15 -27.96 -17.84 19.33
N PHE A 16 -28.23 -18.92 20.09
CA PHE A 16 -27.21 -19.58 20.90
C PHE A 16 -26.19 -20.36 20.05
N LEU A 17 -26.65 -21.00 18.96
CA LEU A 17 -25.77 -21.73 18.03
C LEU A 17 -24.84 -20.79 17.25
N LEU A 18 -25.33 -19.63 16.81
CA LEU A 18 -24.49 -18.62 16.15
C LEU A 18 -23.45 -18.01 17.09
N GLY A 19 -23.84 -17.73 18.34
CA GLY A 19 -22.91 -17.22 19.37
C GLY A 19 -21.80 -18.23 19.72
N ALA A 20 -22.15 -19.51 19.85
CA ALA A 20 -21.19 -20.56 20.14
C ALA A 20 -20.19 -20.76 18.99
N CYS A 21 -20.66 -20.76 17.73
CA CYS A 21 -19.77 -20.88 16.57
C CYS A 21 -18.76 -19.72 16.45
N LEU A 22 -19.18 -18.48 16.73
CA LEU A 22 -18.27 -17.33 16.68
C LEU A 22 -17.19 -17.40 17.77
N SER A 23 -17.53 -17.88 18.97
CA SER A 23 -16.55 -18.02 20.05
C SER A 23 -15.44 -19.05 19.75
N VAL A 24 -15.77 -20.14 19.05
CA VAL A 24 -14.80 -21.17 18.66
C VAL A 24 -13.86 -20.64 17.57
N ILE A 25 -14.37 -19.85 16.63
CA ILE A 25 -13.55 -19.23 15.57
C ILE A 25 -12.55 -18.24 16.18
N SER A 26 -12.96 -17.42 17.15
CA SER A 26 -12.05 -16.48 17.82
C SER A 26 -10.91 -17.16 18.59
N ILE A 27 -11.17 -18.31 19.23
CA ILE A 27 -10.13 -19.07 19.95
C ILE A 27 -9.11 -19.68 18.96
N VAL A 28 -9.58 -20.19 17.82
CA VAL A 28 -8.70 -20.77 16.79
C VAL A 28 -7.81 -19.71 16.16
N VAL A 29 -8.33 -18.53 15.83
CA VAL A 29 -7.53 -17.41 15.29
C VAL A 29 -6.47 -16.94 16.31
N PHE A 30 -6.82 -16.90 17.60
CA PHE A 30 -5.88 -16.51 18.65
C PHE A 30 -4.76 -17.55 18.86
N TYR A 31 -5.06 -18.85 18.71
CA TYR A 31 -4.06 -19.92 18.76
C TYR A 31 -3.09 -19.86 17.57
N PHE A 32 -3.58 -19.63 16.35
CA PHE A 32 -2.72 -19.47 15.18
C PHE A 32 -1.83 -18.21 15.26
N TYR A 33 -2.28 -17.16 15.94
CA TYR A 33 -1.47 -15.96 16.14
C TYR A 33 -0.29 -16.17 17.11
N GLN A 34 -0.41 -17.09 18.08
CA GLN A 34 0.67 -17.35 19.05
C GLN A 34 1.78 -18.27 18.52
N GLU A 35 1.53 -19.05 17.47
CA GLU A 35 2.55 -19.94 16.88
C GLU A 35 3.42 -19.28 15.80
N ALA A 36 3.19 -18.00 15.47
CA ALA A 36 4.08 -17.20 14.63
C ALA A 36 5.35 -16.80 15.40
N LYS A 37 6.17 -17.80 15.73
CA LYS A 37 7.53 -17.64 16.25
C LYS A 37 8.39 -17.04 15.13
N PRO A 38 9.03 -15.88 15.31
CA PRO A 38 9.89 -15.34 14.26
C PRO A 38 11.07 -16.30 14.06
N LEU A 39 11.23 -16.81 12.83
CA LEU A 39 12.45 -17.53 12.44
C LEU A 39 13.62 -16.55 12.58
N SER A 40 14.51 -16.80 13.54
CA SER A 40 15.80 -16.14 13.62
C SER A 40 16.65 -16.56 12.43
N LEU A 41 16.72 -15.70 11.40
CA LEU A 41 17.65 -15.88 10.28
C LEU A 41 19.09 -15.56 10.76
N PRO A 42 20.09 -16.36 10.33
CA PRO A 42 21.49 -16.09 10.68
C PRO A 42 21.98 -14.85 9.93
N VAL A 43 22.56 -13.91 10.67
CA VAL A 43 23.21 -12.69 10.13
C VAL A 43 24.45 -13.09 9.31
N PRO A 44 24.54 -12.79 8.00
CA PRO A 44 25.79 -12.95 7.26
C PRO A 44 26.77 -11.85 7.67
N SER A 45 28.00 -12.26 8.00
CA SER A 45 29.11 -11.37 8.32
C SER A 45 29.42 -10.41 7.16
N GLN A 46 29.66 -9.15 7.53
CA GLN A 46 30.03 -8.04 6.65
C GLN A 46 31.27 -8.38 5.81
N MET A 47 31.15 -8.30 4.48
CA MET A 47 32.28 -7.97 3.61
C MET A 47 32.26 -6.47 3.35
N VAL A 48 33.33 -5.81 3.76
CA VAL A 48 33.63 -4.40 3.47
C VAL A 48 34.04 -4.30 2.00
N LEU A 49 33.37 -3.46 1.22
CA LEU A 49 33.98 -2.84 0.03
C LEU A 49 33.42 -1.43 -0.21
N SER A 50 34.36 -0.50 -0.25
CA SER A 50 34.27 0.97 -0.35
C SER A 50 33.35 1.46 -1.48
N THR A 51 32.59 2.55 -1.32
CA THR A 51 33.05 3.94 -1.59
C THR A 51 31.95 4.94 -1.15
N PRO A 52 32.24 6.05 -0.45
CA PRO A 52 31.25 7.13 -0.24
C PRO A 52 31.57 8.38 -1.08
N THR A 53 30.61 8.84 -1.88
CA THR A 53 30.53 10.22 -2.36
C THR A 53 29.70 11.01 -1.34
N ALA A 54 30.36 11.69 -0.41
CA ALA A 54 29.72 12.43 0.67
C ALA A 54 29.36 13.86 0.25
N SER A 55 28.09 14.25 0.40
CA SER A 55 27.67 15.66 0.49
C SER A 55 27.51 16.03 1.96
N LYS A 56 28.20 17.09 2.41
CA LYS A 56 28.41 17.44 3.83
C LYS A 56 27.44 18.53 4.32
N ALA A 57 26.78 18.29 5.46
CA ALA A 57 26.30 19.35 6.36
C ALA A 57 27.28 19.47 7.54
N ILE A 58 27.75 20.69 7.86
CA ILE A 58 28.72 20.95 8.93
C ILE A 58 28.00 21.64 10.09
N VAL A 59 27.96 21.00 11.27
CA VAL A 59 27.48 21.61 12.53
C VAL A 59 28.70 21.91 13.41
N PHE A 60 28.89 23.19 13.76
CA PHE A 60 29.97 23.62 14.67
C PHE A 60 29.50 23.58 16.12
N THR A 61 30.17 22.80 16.96
CA THR A 61 30.06 22.89 18.43
C THR A 61 31.30 23.61 19.00
N PRO A 62 31.20 24.31 20.15
CA PRO A 62 32.27 25.15 20.69
C PRO A 62 33.45 24.36 21.31
N THR A 63 33.59 23.07 20.99
CA THR A 63 34.77 22.26 21.34
C THR A 63 34.98 21.29 20.19
N GLY A 64 35.93 21.62 19.31
CA GLY A 64 36.07 21.14 17.92
C GLY A 64 36.11 19.62 17.72
N THR A 65 34.96 18.98 17.87
CA THR A 65 34.70 17.63 17.40
C THR A 65 33.77 17.77 16.20
N VAL A 66 34.32 17.58 15.00
CA VAL A 66 33.49 17.46 13.79
C VAL A 66 32.85 16.09 13.84
N ILE A 67 31.60 16.02 14.28
CA ILE A 67 30.80 14.80 14.16
C ILE A 67 30.34 14.73 12.70
N LEU A 68 30.96 13.84 11.92
CA LEU A 68 30.45 13.45 10.61
C LEU A 68 29.19 12.61 10.83
N ILE A 69 28.03 13.25 10.74
CA ILE A 69 26.76 12.51 10.65
C ILE A 69 26.66 12.02 9.21
N PRO A 70 26.65 10.70 8.94
CA PRO A 70 26.42 10.21 7.60
C PRO A 70 25.01 10.61 7.18
N THR A 71 24.89 11.37 6.09
CA THR A 71 23.60 11.61 5.44
C THR A 71 23.06 10.26 4.96
N PRO A 72 21.83 9.88 5.32
CA PRO A 72 21.26 8.64 4.84
C PRO A 72 21.16 8.67 3.31
N THR A 73 21.50 7.57 2.65
CA THR A 73 21.29 7.42 1.21
C THR A 73 19.80 7.23 0.92
N VAL A 74 19.38 7.48 -0.33
CA VAL A 74 18.01 7.21 -0.77
C VAL A 74 17.60 5.77 -0.46
N ASP A 75 18.46 4.78 -0.78
CA ASP A 75 18.17 3.38 -0.50
C ASP A 75 18.01 3.08 1.00
N ASN A 76 18.80 3.72 1.86
CA ASN A 76 18.64 3.58 3.31
C ASN A 76 17.29 4.15 3.77
N ILE A 77 16.88 5.30 3.22
CA ILE A 77 15.58 5.93 3.54
C ILE A 77 14.43 5.01 3.12
N LEU A 78 14.45 4.54 1.87
CA LEU A 78 13.41 3.67 1.33
C LEU A 78 13.30 2.35 2.11
N MET A 79 14.43 1.74 2.47
CA MET A 79 14.46 0.52 3.27
C MET A 79 13.85 0.73 4.68
N ILE A 80 14.16 1.84 5.34
CA ILE A 80 13.59 2.16 6.67
C ILE A 80 12.09 2.41 6.54
N ALA A 81 11.66 3.17 5.53
CA ALA A 81 10.25 3.46 5.30
C ALA A 81 9.44 2.19 5.01
N GLU A 82 9.98 1.26 4.22
CA GLU A 82 9.36 -0.04 3.97
C GLU A 82 9.20 -0.85 5.28
N SER A 83 10.23 -0.87 6.14
CA SER A 83 10.14 -1.51 7.46
C SER A 83 9.01 -0.90 8.31
N TYR A 84 8.88 0.43 8.31
CA TYR A 84 7.80 1.12 9.02
C TYR A 84 6.41 0.73 8.47
N ILE A 85 6.25 0.65 7.15
CA ILE A 85 4.97 0.20 6.55
C ILE A 85 4.63 -1.23 6.98
N LEU A 86 5.60 -2.14 6.95
CA LEU A 86 5.40 -3.54 7.39
C LEU A 86 5.05 -3.66 8.88
N GLU A 87 5.50 -2.71 9.70
CA GLU A 87 5.16 -2.59 11.13
C GLU A 87 3.82 -1.84 11.38
N GLY A 88 3.14 -1.38 10.32
CA GLY A 88 1.91 -0.56 10.42
C GLY A 88 2.14 0.90 10.82
N ARG A 89 3.40 1.35 10.82
CA ARG A 89 3.87 2.70 11.17
C ARG A 89 3.89 3.62 9.96
N VAL A 90 2.74 3.71 9.28
CA VAL A 90 2.61 4.38 7.98
C VAL A 90 2.89 5.88 8.07
N GLU A 91 2.50 6.55 9.15
CA GLU A 91 2.74 7.99 9.31
C GLU A 91 4.23 8.29 9.47
N GLU A 92 5.01 7.46 10.17
CA GLU A 92 6.46 7.64 10.26
C GLU A 92 7.16 7.39 8.91
N ALA A 93 6.67 6.42 8.12
CA ALA A 93 7.16 6.20 6.76
C ALA A 93 6.91 7.43 5.87
N LYS A 94 5.71 8.02 5.98
CA LYS A 94 5.31 9.22 5.24
C LYS A 94 6.16 10.43 5.62
N GLU A 95 6.32 10.69 6.92
CA GLU A 95 7.15 11.79 7.41
C GLU A 95 8.58 11.68 6.87
N LEU A 96 9.16 10.48 6.97
CA LEU A 96 10.52 10.21 6.52
C LEU A 96 10.71 10.39 5.01
N ILE A 97 9.78 9.90 4.18
CA ILE A 97 9.89 10.04 2.72
C ILE A 97 9.64 11.49 2.31
N LEU A 98 8.57 12.11 2.82
CA LEU A 98 8.16 13.46 2.39
C LEU A 98 9.15 14.55 2.80
N SER A 99 9.94 14.35 3.87
CA SER A 99 10.99 15.31 4.23
C SER A 99 12.17 15.33 3.26
N GLU A 100 12.38 14.26 2.47
CA GLU A 100 13.56 14.09 1.64
C GLU A 100 13.27 14.00 0.13
N ILE A 101 12.07 13.59 -0.28
CA ILE A 101 11.76 13.24 -1.68
C ILE A 101 11.99 14.37 -2.69
N ASP A 102 11.85 15.63 -2.26
CA ASP A 102 12.13 16.77 -3.13
C ASP A 102 13.63 16.95 -3.42
N ASN A 103 14.49 16.50 -2.50
CA ASN A 103 15.95 16.54 -2.63
C ASN A 103 16.52 15.40 -3.48
N TRP A 104 15.73 14.37 -3.80
CA TRP A 104 16.20 13.26 -4.62
C TRP A 104 16.38 13.71 -6.07
N GLU A 105 17.54 13.42 -6.67
CA GLU A 105 17.86 13.91 -8.01
C GLU A 105 17.25 13.03 -9.12
N LEU A 106 17.14 11.73 -8.88
CA LEU A 106 16.71 10.77 -9.89
C LEU A 106 15.19 10.56 -9.88
N GLY A 107 14.59 10.55 -11.07
CA GLY A 107 13.15 10.33 -11.23
C GLY A 107 12.69 8.95 -10.75
N ASN A 108 13.46 7.90 -11.02
CA ASN A 108 13.18 6.54 -10.56
C ASN A 108 13.19 6.43 -9.01
N ASP A 109 14.06 7.17 -8.34
CA ASP A 109 14.06 7.24 -6.87
C ASP A 109 12.79 7.92 -6.35
N LYS A 110 12.37 9.03 -6.98
CA LYS A 110 11.08 9.66 -6.65
C LYS A 110 9.91 8.72 -6.89
N ALA A 111 9.92 7.96 -8.01
CA ALA A 111 8.89 6.97 -8.30
C ALA A 111 8.82 5.90 -7.19
N ARG A 112 9.96 5.36 -6.74
CA ARG A 112 10.03 4.39 -5.62
C ARG A 112 9.48 4.97 -4.31
N GLY A 113 9.80 6.22 -3.98
CA GLY A 113 9.26 6.87 -2.77
C GLY A 113 7.75 7.08 -2.86
N TYR A 114 7.25 7.58 -3.97
CA TYR A 114 5.81 7.76 -4.18
C TYR A 114 5.05 6.43 -4.22
N LYS A 115 5.67 5.36 -4.73
CA LYS A 115 5.14 4.01 -4.62
C LYS A 115 4.98 3.59 -3.16
N LEU A 116 6.03 3.73 -2.33
CA LEU A 116 5.94 3.39 -0.90
C LEU A 116 4.89 4.21 -0.15
N LEU A 117 4.75 5.50 -0.47
CA LEU A 117 3.68 6.34 0.09
C LEU A 117 2.29 5.80 -0.28
N GLY A 118 2.07 5.44 -1.55
CA GLY A 118 0.83 4.82 -2.01
C GLY A 118 0.59 3.45 -1.37
N ASP A 119 1.62 2.62 -1.25
CA ASP A 119 1.56 1.28 -0.63
C ASP A 119 1.19 1.39 0.85
N GLY A 120 1.75 2.36 1.57
CA GLY A 120 1.44 2.63 2.97
C GLY A 120 -0.02 3.05 3.18
N GLU A 121 -0.55 3.98 2.39
CA GLU A 121 -1.96 4.39 2.45
C GLU A 121 -2.90 3.22 2.08
N THR A 122 -2.51 2.43 1.09
CA THR A 122 -3.25 1.22 0.67
C THR A 122 -3.29 0.18 1.79
N TYR A 123 -2.18 -0.01 2.51
CA TYR A 123 -2.07 -0.95 3.62
C TYR A 123 -3.08 -0.67 4.75
N ILE A 124 -3.39 0.61 5.00
CA ILE A 124 -4.41 1.04 5.98
C ILE A 124 -5.79 1.30 5.36
N GLY A 125 -5.97 0.99 4.07
CA GLY A 125 -7.26 1.08 3.37
C GLY A 125 -7.66 2.48 2.89
N HIS A 126 -6.73 3.44 2.86
CA HIS A 126 -6.97 4.81 2.41
C HIS A 126 -6.77 4.97 0.90
N TYR A 127 -7.56 4.26 0.09
CA TYR A 127 -7.40 4.27 -1.37
C TYR A 127 -7.53 5.67 -1.99
N GLN A 128 -8.38 6.55 -1.43
CA GLN A 128 -8.52 7.93 -1.90
C GLN A 128 -7.22 8.76 -1.71
N LEU A 129 -6.40 8.42 -0.70
CA LEU A 129 -5.11 9.06 -0.45
C LEU A 129 -3.97 8.37 -1.20
N ALA A 130 -4.07 7.05 -1.40
CA ALA A 130 -3.09 6.27 -2.16
C ALA A 130 -3.03 6.66 -3.64
N ALA A 131 -4.19 6.83 -4.29
CA ALA A 131 -4.30 7.12 -5.72
C ALA A 131 -3.43 8.32 -6.19
N PRO A 132 -3.46 9.51 -5.55
CA PRO A 132 -2.62 10.63 -5.96
C PRO A 132 -1.11 10.38 -5.76
N TYR A 133 -0.69 9.51 -4.82
CA TYR A 133 0.71 9.11 -4.73
C TYR A 133 1.12 8.22 -5.90
N TYR A 134 0.27 7.28 -6.30
CA TYR A 134 0.54 6.46 -7.48
C TYR A 134 0.53 7.27 -8.79
N GLU A 135 -0.28 8.33 -8.89
CA GLU A 135 -0.19 9.28 -10.02
C GLU A 135 1.19 9.93 -10.11
N LYS A 136 1.76 10.32 -8.96
CA LYS A 136 3.13 10.86 -8.92
C LYS A 136 4.17 9.79 -9.26
N MET A 137 4.00 8.54 -8.80
CA MET A 137 4.84 7.42 -9.23
C MET A 137 4.81 7.26 -10.75
N TYR A 138 3.63 7.20 -11.36
CA TYR A 138 3.46 7.10 -12.81
C TYR A 138 4.04 8.31 -13.56
N PHE A 139 3.94 9.52 -12.99
CA PHE A 139 4.54 10.71 -13.58
C PHE A 139 6.06 10.59 -13.74
N TYR A 140 6.75 10.05 -12.73
CA TYR A 140 8.21 9.89 -12.78
C TYR A 140 8.66 8.63 -13.52
N GLU A 141 7.84 7.57 -13.54
CA GLU A 141 8.13 6.31 -14.22
C GLU A 141 6.88 5.81 -14.98
N PRO A 142 6.66 6.30 -16.22
CA PRO A 142 5.40 6.09 -16.94
C PRO A 142 5.37 4.73 -17.66
N THR A 143 5.18 3.65 -16.90
CA THR A 143 4.97 2.30 -17.45
C THR A 143 3.49 1.90 -17.48
N PRO A 144 3.08 0.97 -18.36
CA PRO A 144 1.73 0.40 -18.32
C PRO A 144 1.37 -0.19 -16.95
N GLU A 145 2.31 -0.86 -16.29
CA GLU A 145 2.11 -1.47 -14.97
C GLU A 145 1.85 -0.41 -13.91
N ASN A 146 2.62 0.68 -13.92
CA ASN A 146 2.41 1.79 -13.00
C ASN A 146 1.06 2.48 -13.25
N LEU A 147 0.65 2.60 -14.52
CA LEU A 147 -0.68 3.12 -14.86
C LEU A 147 -1.81 2.20 -14.40
N TYR A 148 -1.59 0.89 -14.43
CA TYR A 148 -2.56 -0.09 -13.93
C TYR A 148 -2.73 -0.02 -12.42
N ILE A 149 -1.64 0.19 -11.66
CA ILE A 149 -1.70 0.44 -10.21
C ILE A 149 -2.53 1.70 -9.91
N VAL A 150 -2.34 2.77 -10.70
CA VAL A 150 -3.15 4.00 -10.59
C VAL A 150 -4.63 3.69 -10.83
N ALA A 151 -4.95 2.99 -11.92
CA ALA A 151 -6.32 2.67 -12.30
C ALA A 151 -7.04 1.87 -11.20
N ILE A 152 -6.40 0.82 -10.67
CA ILE A 152 -6.94 0.00 -9.59
C ILE A 152 -7.21 0.84 -8.34
N ASN A 153 -6.30 1.74 -7.96
CA ASN A 153 -6.48 2.49 -6.73
C ASN A 153 -7.60 3.53 -6.83
N TYR A 154 -7.84 4.12 -8.00
CA TYR A 154 -9.05 4.93 -8.22
C TYR A 154 -10.33 4.08 -8.18
N ASP A 155 -10.27 2.87 -8.72
CA ASP A 155 -11.40 1.93 -8.70
C ASP A 155 -11.77 1.55 -7.25
N LEU A 156 -10.78 1.16 -6.45
CA LEU A 156 -10.93 0.84 -5.02
C LEU A 156 -11.35 2.07 -4.19
N ALA A 157 -10.91 3.27 -4.58
CA ALA A 157 -11.34 4.53 -3.96
C ALA A 157 -12.80 4.91 -4.29
N GLY A 158 -13.43 4.24 -5.26
CA GLY A 158 -14.77 4.54 -5.74
C GLY A 158 -14.84 5.69 -6.75
N ASP A 159 -13.70 6.23 -7.18
CA ASP A 159 -13.63 7.20 -8.27
C ASP A 159 -13.60 6.47 -9.61
N LEU A 160 -14.78 5.96 -9.98
CA LEU A 160 -14.94 5.13 -11.18
C LEU A 160 -14.67 5.91 -12.47
N CYS A 161 -14.85 7.23 -12.48
CA CYS A 161 -14.55 8.05 -13.65
C CYS A 161 -13.05 8.08 -13.92
N SER A 162 -12.26 8.38 -12.89
CA SER A 162 -10.79 8.39 -13.00
C SER A 162 -10.25 6.99 -13.32
N ALA A 163 -10.78 5.95 -12.67
CA ALA A 163 -10.42 4.56 -12.98
C ALA A 163 -10.69 4.20 -14.44
N TYR A 164 -11.90 4.54 -14.95
CA TYR A 164 -12.30 4.29 -16.33
C TYR A 164 -11.34 4.93 -17.34
N GLU A 165 -11.01 6.21 -17.16
CA GLU A 165 -10.08 6.92 -18.05
C GLU A 165 -8.71 6.25 -18.11
N LYS A 166 -8.19 5.79 -16.95
CA LYS A 166 -6.88 5.14 -16.86
C LYS A 166 -6.90 3.75 -17.50
N TYR A 167 -7.94 2.95 -17.28
CA TYR A 167 -8.11 1.67 -17.97
C TYR A 167 -8.25 1.84 -19.49
N GLN A 168 -9.01 2.83 -19.96
CA GLN A 168 -9.10 3.13 -21.40
C GLN A 168 -7.73 3.50 -21.97
N LYS A 169 -6.94 4.28 -21.23
CA LYS A 169 -5.58 4.64 -21.64
C LYS A 169 -4.70 3.40 -21.77
N ILE A 170 -4.76 2.44 -20.84
CA ILE A 170 -4.02 1.16 -20.94
C ILE A 170 -4.45 0.37 -22.18
N LEU A 171 -5.75 0.26 -22.44
CA LEU A 171 -6.27 -0.45 -23.62
C LEU A 171 -5.88 0.19 -24.97
N SER A 172 -5.41 1.44 -24.94
CA SER A 172 -4.92 2.15 -26.13
C SER A 172 -3.40 2.04 -26.35
N MET A 173 -2.66 1.39 -25.45
CA MET A 173 -1.22 1.21 -25.56
C MET A 173 -0.87 0.02 -26.46
N ASP A 174 0.20 0.16 -27.25
CA ASP A 174 0.70 -0.91 -28.13
C ASP A 174 1.38 -2.04 -27.36
N ASP A 175 2.08 -1.69 -26.27
CA ASP A 175 2.73 -2.60 -25.34
C ASP A 175 2.21 -2.31 -23.93
N ILE A 176 1.61 -3.32 -23.32
CA ILE A 176 0.96 -3.28 -22.01
C ILE A 176 1.72 -4.08 -20.96
N GLY A 177 2.82 -4.73 -21.33
CA GLY A 177 3.55 -5.63 -20.44
C GLY A 177 2.88 -6.99 -20.20
N GLU A 178 3.70 -7.96 -19.79
CA GLU A 178 3.28 -9.36 -19.65
C GLU A 178 2.41 -9.62 -18.40
N ASN A 179 2.44 -8.71 -17.43
CA ASN A 179 1.79 -8.89 -16.13
C ASN A 179 0.37 -8.30 -16.06
N ILE A 180 -0.12 -7.69 -17.15
CA ILE A 180 -1.45 -7.06 -17.20
C ILE A 180 -2.45 -8.00 -17.87
N ASP A 181 -3.50 -8.37 -17.13
CA ASP A 181 -4.62 -9.14 -17.68
C ASP A 181 -5.57 -8.22 -18.46
N LEU A 182 -5.43 -8.22 -19.79
CA LEU A 182 -6.27 -7.45 -20.70
C LEU A 182 -7.76 -7.78 -20.61
N GLU A 183 -8.09 -9.05 -20.43
CA GLU A 183 -9.49 -9.48 -20.43
C GLU A 183 -10.17 -8.99 -19.14
N LEU A 184 -9.44 -8.98 -18.02
CA LEU A 184 -9.90 -8.35 -16.78
C LEU A 184 -10.13 -6.84 -16.96
N ILE A 185 -9.20 -6.11 -17.58
CA ILE A 185 -9.37 -4.67 -17.82
C ILE A 185 -10.59 -4.40 -18.71
N LYS A 186 -10.74 -5.14 -19.81
CA LYS A 186 -11.90 -4.99 -20.71
C LYS A 186 -13.22 -5.25 -20.00
N ALA A 187 -13.29 -6.30 -19.20
CA ALA A 187 -14.48 -6.60 -18.38
C ALA A 187 -14.77 -5.44 -17.42
N ARG A 188 -13.76 -4.94 -16.71
CA ARG A 188 -13.93 -3.86 -15.74
C ARG A 188 -14.38 -2.54 -16.39
N VAL A 189 -13.86 -2.22 -17.58
CA VAL A 189 -14.28 -1.04 -18.36
C VAL A 189 -15.77 -1.08 -18.70
N GLU A 190 -16.30 -2.24 -19.12
CA GLU A 190 -17.74 -2.37 -19.41
C GLU A 190 -18.60 -2.30 -18.14
N ASP A 191 -18.15 -2.87 -17.02
CA ASP A 191 -18.84 -2.77 -15.73
C ASP A 191 -18.95 -1.33 -15.23
N ILE A 192 -17.84 -0.57 -15.28
CA ILE A 192 -17.81 0.82 -14.85
C ILE A 192 -18.69 1.69 -15.76
N LYS A 193 -18.60 1.51 -17.07
CA LYS A 193 -19.42 2.24 -18.05
C LYS A 193 -20.91 2.05 -17.83
N CYS A 194 -21.35 0.85 -17.46
CA CYS A 194 -22.74 0.60 -17.08
C CYS A 194 -23.13 1.37 -15.82
N SER A 195 -22.24 1.42 -14.82
CA SER A 195 -22.46 2.15 -13.57
C SER A 195 -22.57 3.66 -13.77
N ILE A 196 -21.76 4.26 -14.65
CA ILE A 196 -21.83 5.69 -14.98
C ILE A 196 -23.15 6.03 -15.68
N LYS A 197 -23.61 5.20 -16.63
CA LYS A 197 -24.87 5.43 -17.35
C LYS A 197 -26.10 5.47 -16.44
N ILE A 198 -26.14 4.66 -15.39
CA ILE A 198 -27.27 4.60 -14.44
C ILE A 198 -27.35 5.88 -13.60
N ASN A 199 -26.21 6.52 -13.34
CA ASN A 199 -26.11 7.67 -12.45
C ASN A 199 -26.15 9.03 -13.17
N SER A 200 -26.27 9.05 -14.51
CA SER A 200 -26.48 10.27 -15.28
C SER A 200 -27.97 10.68 -15.26
N PRO A 201 -28.32 11.89 -14.79
CA PRO A 201 -29.69 12.38 -14.68
C PRO A 201 -30.38 12.63 -16.03
#